data_AF-A0A2T4V6M1-F1
#
_entry.id   AF-A0A2T4V6M1-F1
#
_cell.length_a   1.000
_cell.length_b   1.000
_cell.length_c   1.000
_cell.angle_alpha   90.00
_cell.angle_beta   90.00
_cell.angle_gamma   90.00
#
_symmetry.space_group_name_H-M   'P 1'
#
loop_
_entity.id
_entity.type
_entity.pdbx_description
1 polymer ?
#
loop_
_entity_poly.entity_id
_entity_poly.type
_entity_poly.pdbx_seq_one_letter_code
_entity_poly.pdbx_strand_id
1 'polypeptide(L)'
;MWRGLLCSAWVLGVLAWGPLALASGDAGVPFVGTPCSVTLDCNADESICLQEIVRTSGSVGWEGGYCSVPCGSGGTACPSGSTCVATRGSTYCLKQCQPDVATACREDYICEPDATAGNVCIPTCVYEADCQSGFTCRICDGRCIPKKTPGVSIGDACTDDAQCGTGQVCLKVNGHPQGICSQPCGTGACSSCPDGSTCQQVGSSKASMCVSTCSRGTCDSKLQCAPFPGGTTGCLPPCRTQADCPAGATCGGNGQCLGGSVPTDAGCSSCGPSESDAGTTPITPAPDAGPGSGGTAGPGCGCQGSSVNAPGFLGALALFFVAARRRRCQRP
;
A
#
# COMPACT_ATOMS: atom_id res chain seq x y z
N MET A 1 26.82 -2.16 -76.09
CA MET A 1 26.04 -1.57 -74.97
C MET A 1 26.08 -2.58 -73.82
N TRP A 2 27.17 -2.59 -73.04
CA TRP A 2 27.23 -2.16 -71.62
C TRP A 2 26.23 -2.94 -70.72
N ARG A 3 26.65 -4.07 -70.11
CA ARG A 3 27.20 -4.21 -68.72
C ARG A 3 26.28 -3.53 -67.69
N GLY A 4 25.61 -4.19 -66.74
CA GLY A 4 25.93 -5.35 -65.91
C GLY A 4 25.99 -4.88 -64.45
N LEU A 5 25.12 -5.35 -63.56
CA LEU A 5 25.26 -5.17 -62.10
C LEU A 5 24.42 -6.23 -61.34
N LEU A 6 25.09 -7.34 -61.01
CA LEU A 6 24.71 -8.30 -59.98
C LEU A 6 25.13 -7.71 -58.64
N CYS A 7 24.17 -7.49 -57.73
CA CYS A 7 24.46 -7.05 -56.36
C CYS A 7 24.53 -8.29 -55.46
N SER A 8 25.74 -8.82 -55.29
CA SER A 8 26.05 -9.88 -54.33
C SER A 8 26.14 -9.27 -52.92
N ALA A 9 25.13 -9.51 -52.09
CA ALA A 9 25.18 -9.17 -50.67
C ALA A 9 26.03 -10.22 -49.93
N TRP A 10 27.26 -9.84 -49.60
CA TRP A 10 28.12 -10.59 -48.69
C TRP A 10 27.63 -10.37 -47.26
N VAL A 11 27.02 -11.40 -46.65
CA VAL A 11 26.79 -11.46 -45.21
C VAL A 11 28.12 -11.88 -44.57
N LEU A 12 28.91 -10.90 -44.14
CA LEU A 12 30.06 -11.13 -43.28
C LEU A 12 29.56 -11.51 -41.89
N GLY A 13 29.65 -12.81 -41.59
CA GLY A 13 29.49 -13.35 -40.25
C GLY A 13 30.57 -12.79 -39.32
N VAL A 14 30.17 -11.88 -38.44
CA VAL A 14 30.97 -11.52 -37.28
C VAL A 14 30.76 -12.61 -36.24
N LEU A 15 31.68 -13.57 -36.22
CA LEU A 15 31.88 -14.49 -35.10
C LEU A 15 32.39 -13.66 -33.91
N ALA A 16 31.46 -13.03 -33.18
CA ALA A 16 31.75 -12.42 -31.89
C ALA A 16 31.93 -13.54 -30.86
N TRP A 17 33.18 -13.97 -30.69
CA TRP A 17 33.63 -14.75 -29.53
C TRP A 17 33.65 -13.81 -28.32
N GLY A 18 32.46 -13.42 -27.85
CA GLY A 18 32.32 -12.89 -26.50
C GLY A 18 32.60 -14.03 -25.52
N PRO A 19 33.36 -13.81 -24.43
CA PRO A 19 33.42 -14.80 -23.36
C PRO A 19 31.98 -15.03 -22.90
N LEU A 20 31.46 -16.21 -23.21
CA LEU A 20 30.35 -16.80 -22.47
C LEU A 20 30.79 -16.77 -21.03
N ALA A 21 30.35 -15.75 -20.29
CA ALA A 21 30.22 -15.83 -18.86
C ALA A 21 29.20 -16.95 -18.63
N LEU A 22 29.70 -18.18 -18.63
CA LEU A 22 29.15 -19.24 -17.83
C LEU A 22 29.05 -18.63 -16.45
N ALA A 23 27.86 -18.12 -16.10
CA ALA A 23 27.44 -18.13 -14.73
C ALA A 23 27.78 -19.55 -14.27
N SER A 24 28.76 -19.67 -13.39
CA SER A 24 29.06 -20.89 -12.67
C SER A 24 27.78 -21.21 -11.90
N GLY A 25 26.86 -21.85 -12.62
CA GLY A 25 25.70 -22.48 -12.08
C GLY A 25 26.24 -23.44 -11.08
N ASP A 26 25.89 -23.20 -9.83
CA ASP A 26 26.13 -24.10 -8.73
C ASP A 26 25.35 -25.38 -9.05
N ALA A 27 25.98 -26.24 -9.84
CA ALA A 27 25.44 -27.50 -10.30
C ALA A 27 25.47 -28.44 -9.10
N GLY A 28 24.42 -28.43 -8.28
CA GLY A 28 24.33 -29.39 -7.19
C GLY A 28 23.32 -29.14 -6.08
N VAL A 29 22.46 -28.12 -6.16
CA VAL A 29 21.41 -27.95 -5.15
C VAL A 29 20.04 -27.80 -5.83
N PRO A 30 19.02 -28.58 -5.42
CA PRO A 30 17.64 -28.40 -5.85
C PRO A 30 17.25 -26.98 -5.50
N PHE A 31 16.93 -26.15 -6.49
CA PHE A 31 16.43 -24.82 -6.18
C PHE A 31 15.01 -25.00 -5.64
N VAL A 32 14.88 -24.86 -4.32
CA VAL A 32 13.59 -24.81 -3.63
C VAL A 32 12.69 -23.83 -4.39
N GLY A 33 11.55 -24.34 -4.87
CA GLY A 33 10.59 -23.61 -5.68
C GLY A 33 10.71 -23.68 -7.19
N THR A 34 11.59 -24.54 -7.69
CA THR A 34 11.58 -24.96 -9.11
C THR A 34 10.33 -25.83 -9.39
N PRO A 35 9.69 -25.70 -10.57
CA PRO A 35 8.64 -26.63 -11.00
C PRO A 35 9.13 -28.06 -11.12
N CYS A 36 8.23 -29.02 -10.92
CA CYS A 36 8.50 -30.44 -11.06
C CYS A 36 7.21 -31.22 -11.34
N SER A 37 7.31 -32.31 -12.08
CA SER A 37 6.24 -33.30 -12.23
C SER A 37 6.50 -34.53 -11.36
N VAL A 38 7.78 -34.86 -11.13
CA VAL A 38 8.22 -35.98 -10.30
C VAL A 38 9.42 -35.58 -9.45
N THR A 39 9.70 -36.34 -8.39
CA THR A 39 10.83 -36.09 -7.48
C THR A 39 12.19 -36.03 -8.20
N LEU A 40 12.36 -36.79 -9.28
CA LEU A 40 13.60 -36.81 -10.05
C LEU A 40 13.92 -35.45 -10.69
N ASP A 41 12.92 -34.62 -10.97
CA ASP A 41 13.09 -33.29 -11.59
C ASP A 41 13.81 -32.32 -10.64
N CYS A 42 13.77 -32.59 -9.34
CA CYS A 42 14.37 -31.73 -8.34
C CYS A 42 15.89 -31.90 -8.24
N ASN A 43 16.49 -32.91 -8.88
CA ASN A 43 17.95 -33.07 -9.00
C ASN A 43 18.71 -33.02 -7.65
N ALA A 44 18.14 -33.61 -6.59
CA ALA A 44 18.81 -33.76 -5.30
C ALA A 44 18.41 -35.01 -4.55
N ASP A 45 19.37 -35.56 -3.83
CA ASP A 45 19.26 -36.81 -3.07
C ASP A 45 18.19 -36.77 -1.96
N GLU A 46 17.73 -35.58 -1.54
CA GLU A 46 16.74 -35.40 -0.46
C GLU A 46 15.57 -34.48 -0.84
N SER A 47 15.55 -33.99 -2.08
CA SER A 47 14.45 -33.18 -2.57
C SER A 47 13.23 -34.04 -2.90
N ILE A 48 12.04 -33.48 -2.72
CA ILE A 48 10.79 -34.08 -3.16
C ILE A 48 10.03 -33.11 -4.03
N CYS A 49 9.26 -33.66 -4.96
CA CYS A 49 8.33 -32.87 -5.75
C CYS A 49 6.97 -32.80 -5.04
N LEU A 50 6.62 -31.60 -4.56
CA LEU A 50 5.33 -31.35 -3.93
C LEU A 50 4.28 -31.11 -5.00
N GLN A 51 3.31 -32.02 -5.13
CA GLN A 51 2.17 -31.89 -6.05
C GLN A 51 0.97 -31.20 -5.37
N GLU A 52 0.75 -31.48 -4.09
CA GLU A 52 -0.34 -30.89 -3.31
C GLU A 52 0.11 -30.74 -1.85
N ILE A 53 0.11 -29.51 -1.34
CA ILE A 53 0.17 -29.28 0.10
C ILE A 53 -0.88 -28.26 0.45
N VAL A 54 -1.62 -28.57 1.51
CA VAL A 54 -2.52 -27.65 2.17
C VAL A 54 -1.74 -26.86 3.23
N ARG A 55 -1.62 -25.54 3.04
CA ARG A 55 -1.01 -24.64 4.05
C ARG A 55 -2.03 -24.22 5.11
N THR A 56 -1.53 -23.76 6.26
CA THR A 56 -2.35 -23.05 7.27
C THR A 56 -2.97 -21.76 6.75
N SER A 57 -2.36 -21.12 5.75
CA SER A 57 -2.94 -19.98 5.02
C SER A 57 -4.12 -20.38 4.11
N GLY A 58 -4.39 -21.68 3.97
CA GLY A 58 -5.49 -22.19 3.18
C GLY A 58 -5.19 -22.35 1.69
N SER A 59 -4.06 -21.88 1.15
CA SER A 59 -3.71 -22.17 -0.25
C SER A 59 -3.54 -23.68 -0.45
N VAL A 60 -4.18 -24.21 -1.50
CA VAL A 60 -4.03 -25.59 -1.96
C VAL A 60 -3.47 -25.61 -3.37
N GLY A 61 -2.57 -26.57 -3.63
CA GLY A 61 -2.05 -26.85 -4.96
C GLY A 61 -0.75 -26.11 -5.28
N TRP A 62 0.27 -26.87 -5.66
CA TRP A 62 1.46 -26.34 -6.31
C TRP A 62 1.33 -26.73 -7.78
N GLU A 63 0.58 -25.94 -8.56
CA GLU A 63 0.35 -26.28 -9.97
C GLU A 63 1.70 -26.36 -10.70
N GLY A 64 1.94 -27.43 -11.46
CA GLY A 64 3.26 -27.73 -12.05
C GLY A 64 4.34 -28.14 -11.04
N GLY A 65 3.94 -28.53 -9.83
CA GLY A 65 4.75 -28.98 -8.71
C GLY A 65 5.72 -27.94 -8.14
N TYR A 66 6.31 -28.30 -7.00
CA TYR A 66 7.28 -27.46 -6.31
C TYR A 66 8.36 -28.31 -5.63
N CYS A 67 9.60 -28.15 -6.08
CA CYS A 67 10.74 -28.79 -5.45
C CYS A 67 10.97 -28.24 -4.04
N SER A 68 11.01 -29.13 -3.05
CA SER A 68 11.27 -28.79 -1.66
C SER A 68 12.10 -29.86 -0.96
N VAL A 69 12.55 -29.57 0.25
CA VAL A 69 13.27 -30.48 1.13
C VAL A 69 12.48 -30.60 2.44
N PRO A 70 12.20 -31.81 2.95
CA PRO A 70 11.66 -31.98 4.29
C PRO A 70 12.63 -31.41 5.35
N CYS A 71 12.10 -30.61 6.28
CA CYS A 71 12.92 -29.96 7.31
C CYS A 71 12.28 -30.13 8.70
N GLY A 72 12.90 -29.61 9.76
CA GLY A 72 12.38 -29.66 11.13
C GLY A 72 13.08 -30.68 12.02
N SER A 73 12.39 -31.16 13.06
CA SER A 73 12.93 -32.07 14.09
C SER A 73 13.27 -33.45 13.51
N GLY A 74 14.44 -33.57 12.88
CA GLY A 74 14.91 -34.77 12.18
C GLY A 74 15.05 -34.62 10.67
N GLY A 75 14.77 -33.43 10.12
CA GLY A 75 14.98 -33.13 8.71
C GLY A 75 16.28 -32.35 8.46
N THR A 76 16.64 -32.21 7.18
CA THR A 76 17.81 -31.45 6.75
C THR A 76 17.57 -29.95 6.91
N ALA A 77 18.62 -29.19 7.20
CA ALA A 77 18.55 -27.74 7.22
C ALA A 77 18.17 -27.22 5.84
N CYS A 78 17.31 -26.21 5.78
CA CYS A 78 16.88 -25.65 4.51
C CYS A 78 18.06 -25.02 3.75
N PRO A 79 18.16 -25.25 2.42
CA PRO A 79 19.17 -24.60 1.58
C PRO A 79 19.11 -23.07 1.69
N SER A 80 20.21 -22.40 1.33
CA SER A 80 20.29 -20.94 1.33
C SER A 80 19.17 -20.32 0.47
N GLY A 81 18.53 -19.26 0.98
CA GLY A 81 17.39 -18.63 0.31
C GLY A 81 16.06 -19.38 0.46
N SER A 82 16.01 -20.37 1.35
CA SER A 82 14.77 -21.03 1.76
C SER A 82 14.65 -21.10 3.28
N THR A 83 13.45 -21.34 3.77
CA THR A 83 13.13 -21.38 5.20
C THR A 83 12.18 -22.53 5.49
N CYS A 84 12.29 -23.09 6.69
CA CYS A 84 11.48 -24.23 7.09
C CYS A 84 10.09 -23.76 7.53
N VAL A 85 9.05 -24.21 6.83
CA VAL A 85 7.68 -23.77 7.04
C VAL A 85 6.81 -24.96 7.43
N ALA A 86 6.00 -24.78 8.47
CA ALA A 86 5.01 -25.76 8.87
C ALA A 86 3.84 -25.80 7.86
N THR A 87 3.48 -27.01 7.46
CA THR A 87 2.32 -27.30 6.61
C THR A 87 1.40 -28.28 7.32
N ARG A 88 0.24 -28.61 6.74
CA ARG A 88 -0.68 -29.57 7.36
C ARG A 88 -0.11 -30.99 7.27
N GLY A 89 0.63 -31.40 8.29
CA GLY A 89 1.13 -32.76 8.48
C GLY A 89 2.65 -32.93 8.35
N SER A 90 3.39 -31.91 7.94
CA SER A 90 4.85 -31.94 7.85
C SER A 90 5.45 -30.53 7.82
N THR A 91 6.77 -30.44 7.65
CA THR A 91 7.54 -29.20 7.54
C THR A 91 8.43 -29.27 6.31
N TYR A 92 8.39 -28.23 5.48
CA TYR A 92 9.07 -28.20 4.18
C TYR A 92 9.80 -26.87 3.98
N CYS A 93 10.90 -26.92 3.24
CA CYS A 93 11.63 -25.71 2.85
C CYS A 93 10.88 -24.96 1.75
N LEU A 94 10.47 -23.72 2.02
CA LEU A 94 9.90 -22.81 1.04
C LEU A 94 10.89 -21.70 0.70
N LYS A 95 10.82 -21.21 -0.54
CA LYS A 95 11.71 -20.17 -1.04
C LYS A 95 11.39 -18.88 -0.32
N GLN A 96 12.39 -18.25 0.27
CA GLN A 96 12.25 -16.92 0.85
C GLN A 96 12.09 -15.88 -0.25
N CYS A 97 11.34 -14.83 0.04
CA CYS A 97 11.08 -13.76 -0.92
C CYS A 97 11.09 -12.39 -0.23
N GLN A 98 11.19 -11.35 -1.05
CA GLN A 98 11.01 -9.97 -0.61
C GLN A 98 9.70 -9.45 -1.21
N PRO A 99 8.78 -8.87 -0.41
CA PRO A 99 7.45 -8.49 -0.88
C PRO A 99 7.49 -7.40 -1.95
N ASP A 100 8.53 -6.56 -1.96
CA ASP A 100 8.71 -5.46 -2.92
C ASP A 100 9.40 -5.89 -4.22
N VAL A 101 9.72 -7.18 -4.37
CA VAL A 101 10.40 -7.73 -5.55
C VAL A 101 9.45 -8.66 -6.29
N ALA A 102 8.79 -8.15 -7.32
CA ALA A 102 7.79 -8.88 -8.11
C ALA A 102 8.30 -10.22 -8.68
N THR A 103 9.61 -10.32 -8.95
CA THR A 103 10.26 -11.53 -9.48
C THR A 103 10.88 -12.42 -8.41
N ALA A 104 10.62 -12.16 -7.12
CA ALA A 104 11.17 -12.99 -6.04
C ALA A 104 10.59 -14.41 -6.07
N CYS A 105 9.33 -14.52 -6.48
CA CYS A 105 8.62 -15.77 -6.64
C CYS A 105 8.44 -16.14 -8.11
N ARG A 106 8.10 -17.41 -8.36
CA ARG A 106 7.77 -17.92 -9.70
C ARG A 106 6.49 -17.22 -10.20
N GLU A 107 6.25 -17.27 -11.50
CA GLU A 107 4.92 -16.94 -12.05
C GLU A 107 3.85 -17.80 -11.36
N ASP A 108 2.70 -17.20 -11.07
CA ASP A 108 1.60 -17.74 -10.26
C ASP A 108 1.95 -17.98 -8.78
N TYR A 109 2.97 -17.28 -8.28
CA TYR A 109 3.35 -17.30 -6.87
C TYR A 109 3.46 -15.89 -6.32
N ILE A 110 3.02 -15.73 -5.08
CA ILE A 110 3.09 -14.48 -4.34
C ILE A 110 3.99 -14.64 -3.13
N CYS A 111 4.60 -13.52 -2.75
CA CYS A 111 5.37 -13.43 -1.53
C CYS A 111 4.41 -13.21 -0.35
N GLU A 112 4.27 -14.20 0.53
CA GLU A 112 3.37 -14.16 1.69
C GLU A 112 4.15 -14.19 3.01
N PRO A 113 3.82 -13.29 3.97
CA PRO A 113 4.34 -13.41 5.32
C PRO A 113 3.88 -14.71 5.99
N ASP A 114 4.84 -15.50 6.45
CA ASP A 114 4.63 -16.61 7.37
C ASP A 114 4.92 -16.16 8.81
N ALA A 115 4.05 -16.57 9.74
CA ALA A 115 4.15 -16.18 11.15
C ALA A 115 5.45 -16.63 11.83
N THR A 116 6.09 -17.68 11.33
CA THR A 116 7.28 -18.29 11.92
C THR A 116 8.53 -18.15 11.08
N ALA A 117 8.38 -18.01 9.77
CA ALA A 117 9.47 -18.19 8.81
C ALA A 117 9.80 -16.92 7.99
N GLY A 118 9.11 -15.81 8.23
CA GLY A 118 9.24 -14.59 7.41
C GLY A 118 8.49 -14.73 6.09
N ASN A 119 8.88 -13.96 5.06
CA ASN A 119 8.16 -14.01 3.79
C ASN A 119 8.60 -15.18 2.90
N VAL A 120 7.64 -15.94 2.38
CA VAL A 120 7.87 -17.12 1.55
C VAL A 120 7.00 -17.12 0.30
N CYS A 121 7.48 -17.76 -0.76
CA CYS A 121 6.72 -17.92 -1.99
C CYS A 121 5.63 -18.98 -1.82
N ILE A 122 4.39 -18.61 -2.12
CA ILE A 122 3.24 -19.51 -2.15
C ILE A 122 2.49 -19.41 -3.48
N PRO A 123 1.78 -20.46 -3.88
CA PRO A 123 0.88 -20.42 -5.03
C PRO A 123 -0.20 -19.34 -4.85
N THR A 124 -0.50 -18.61 -5.92
CA THR A 124 -1.68 -17.75 -5.99
C THR A 124 -2.93 -18.56 -6.20
N CYS A 125 -4.04 -18.13 -5.58
CA CYS A 125 -5.36 -18.63 -5.95
C CYS A 125 -5.95 -17.80 -7.10
N VAL A 126 -6.69 -18.46 -7.98
CA VAL A 126 -7.49 -17.85 -9.05
C VAL A 126 -8.98 -18.10 -8.81
N TYR A 127 -9.30 -19.21 -8.16
CA TYR A 127 -10.65 -19.64 -7.85
C TYR A 127 -10.78 -20.03 -6.37
N GLU A 128 -12.02 -20.06 -5.89
CA GLU A 128 -12.37 -20.55 -4.55
C GLU A 128 -11.90 -22.00 -4.29
N ALA A 129 -11.82 -22.81 -5.35
CA ALA A 129 -11.37 -24.19 -5.29
C ALA A 129 -9.87 -24.33 -5.01
N ASP A 130 -9.09 -23.28 -5.25
CA ASP A 130 -7.65 -23.23 -4.98
C ASP A 130 -7.37 -22.92 -3.49
N CYS A 131 -8.43 -22.74 -2.71
CA CYS A 131 -8.37 -22.55 -1.28
C CYS A 131 -9.02 -23.71 -0.52
N GLN A 132 -8.44 -24.06 0.62
CA GLN A 132 -8.94 -25.06 1.55
C GLN A 132 -10.35 -24.68 2.02
N SER A 133 -11.15 -25.69 2.39
CA SER A 133 -12.39 -25.46 3.14
C SER A 133 -12.15 -24.53 4.34
N GLY A 134 -13.01 -23.51 4.44
CA GLY A 134 -12.88 -22.41 5.39
C GLY A 134 -12.15 -21.17 4.85
N PHE A 135 -11.65 -21.20 3.62
CA PHE A 135 -10.97 -20.07 2.96
C PHE A 135 -11.66 -19.70 1.64
N THR A 136 -11.45 -18.46 1.21
CA THR A 136 -11.93 -17.87 -0.04
C THR A 136 -10.73 -17.31 -0.79
N CYS A 137 -10.79 -17.29 -2.13
CA CYS A 137 -9.76 -16.65 -2.91
C CYS A 137 -10.01 -15.14 -3.02
N ARG A 138 -9.10 -14.33 -2.48
CA ARG A 138 -9.06 -12.89 -2.73
C ARG A 138 -8.42 -12.65 -4.10
N ILE A 139 -9.26 -12.67 -5.12
CA ILE A 139 -8.87 -12.53 -6.54
C ILE A 139 -7.92 -11.37 -6.79
N CYS A 140 -8.10 -10.26 -6.08
CA CYS A 140 -7.31 -9.05 -6.30
C CYS A 140 -5.84 -9.16 -5.86
N ASP A 141 -5.43 -10.15 -5.07
CA ASP A 141 -4.00 -10.38 -4.80
C ASP A 141 -3.61 -11.86 -4.80
N GLY A 142 -4.52 -12.72 -5.28
CA GLY A 142 -4.31 -14.15 -5.38
C GLY A 142 -4.09 -14.85 -4.03
N ARG A 143 -4.61 -14.30 -2.92
CA ARG A 143 -4.44 -14.88 -1.58
C ARG A 143 -5.65 -15.67 -1.12
N CYS A 144 -5.41 -16.84 -0.55
CA CYS A 144 -6.41 -17.52 0.25
C CYS A 144 -6.55 -16.83 1.61
N ILE A 145 -7.77 -16.43 1.93
CA ILE A 145 -8.11 -15.70 3.17
C ILE A 145 -9.25 -16.42 3.88
N PRO A 146 -9.29 -16.42 5.23
CA PRO A 146 -10.37 -17.07 5.96
C PRO A 146 -11.74 -16.53 5.55
N LYS A 147 -12.69 -17.43 5.30
CA LYS A 147 -14.12 -17.11 5.19
C LYS A 147 -14.58 -16.59 6.55
N LYS A 148 -15.26 -15.44 6.55
CA LYS A 148 -15.79 -14.84 7.78
C LYS A 148 -17.30 -14.68 7.69
N THR A 149 -17.86 -13.91 8.63
CA THR A 149 -19.30 -13.77 8.86
C THR A 149 -20.02 -13.35 7.58
N PRO A 150 -20.94 -14.18 7.05
CA PRO A 150 -21.73 -13.81 5.88
C PRO A 150 -22.65 -12.62 6.19
N GLY A 151 -22.87 -11.76 5.19
CA GLY A 151 -23.74 -10.58 5.30
C GLY A 151 -23.09 -9.33 5.89
N VAL A 152 -21.81 -9.39 6.29
CA VAL A 152 -21.08 -8.21 6.78
C VAL A 152 -20.29 -7.55 5.65
N SER A 153 -20.45 -6.24 5.51
CA SER A 153 -19.91 -5.41 4.43
C SER A 153 -18.94 -4.35 4.93
N ILE A 154 -18.25 -3.72 3.99
CA ILE A 154 -17.37 -2.59 4.29
C ILE A 154 -18.20 -1.46 4.90
N GLY A 155 -17.69 -0.89 6.00
CA GLY A 155 -18.36 0.16 6.76
C GLY A 155 -19.16 -0.33 7.96
N ASP A 156 -19.39 -1.63 8.11
CA ASP A 156 -20.07 -2.17 9.29
C ASP A 156 -19.21 -1.99 10.54
N ALA A 157 -19.85 -1.70 11.68
CA ALA A 157 -19.14 -1.50 12.95
C ALA A 157 -18.62 -2.84 13.51
N CYS A 158 -17.38 -2.84 14.02
CA CYS A 158 -16.75 -4.03 14.61
C CYS A 158 -15.88 -3.69 15.83
N THR A 159 -15.57 -4.69 16.64
CA THR A 159 -14.63 -4.66 17.77
C THR A 159 -13.44 -5.60 17.57
N ASP A 160 -13.56 -6.56 16.67
CA ASP A 160 -12.54 -7.55 16.34
C ASP A 160 -12.71 -8.05 14.90
N ASP A 161 -11.66 -8.65 14.35
CA ASP A 161 -11.60 -9.10 12.97
C ASP A 161 -12.61 -10.19 12.62
N ALA A 162 -13.07 -10.99 13.59
CA ALA A 162 -13.97 -12.10 13.32
C ALA A 162 -15.40 -11.63 13.01
N GLN A 163 -15.75 -10.42 13.45
CA GLN A 163 -17.03 -9.79 13.15
C GLN A 163 -17.16 -9.29 11.71
N CYS A 164 -16.05 -9.14 10.99
CA CYS A 164 -16.08 -8.58 9.64
C CYS A 164 -16.34 -9.62 8.55
N GLY A 165 -16.74 -9.15 7.36
CA GLY A 165 -16.93 -10.01 6.20
C GLY A 165 -15.64 -10.64 5.71
N THR A 166 -15.77 -11.62 4.81
CA THR A 166 -14.60 -12.29 4.22
C THR A 166 -13.66 -11.29 3.56
N GLY A 167 -12.36 -11.37 3.89
CA GLY A 167 -11.32 -10.48 3.36
C GLY A 167 -11.24 -9.09 3.98
N GLN A 168 -12.11 -8.82 4.95
CA GLN A 168 -12.11 -7.57 5.70
C GLN A 168 -11.39 -7.75 7.04
N VAL A 169 -10.87 -6.65 7.56
CA VAL A 169 -10.28 -6.52 8.90
C VAL A 169 -11.06 -5.46 9.66
N CYS A 170 -11.08 -5.58 10.98
CA CYS A 170 -11.65 -4.57 11.84
C CYS A 170 -10.67 -3.42 12.01
N LEU A 171 -10.79 -2.44 11.12
CA LEU A 171 -9.94 -1.26 11.10
C LEU A 171 -10.25 -0.38 12.31
N LYS A 172 -9.35 -0.39 13.29
CA LYS A 172 -9.34 0.51 14.45
C LYS A 172 -8.47 1.72 14.15
N VAL A 173 -9.09 2.81 13.70
CA VAL A 173 -8.37 4.06 13.41
C VAL A 173 -7.69 4.56 14.68
N ASN A 174 -6.35 4.63 14.66
CA ASN A 174 -5.52 5.12 15.75
C ASN A 174 -5.82 4.50 17.14
N GLY A 175 -6.15 3.21 17.17
CA GLY A 175 -6.41 2.48 18.42
C GLY A 175 -7.79 2.74 19.02
N HIS A 176 -8.73 3.29 18.25
CA HIS A 176 -10.11 3.42 18.67
C HIS A 176 -10.72 2.04 19.04
N PRO A 177 -11.45 1.90 20.17
CA PRO A 177 -11.97 0.61 20.62
C PRO A 177 -13.03 0.04 19.66
N GLN A 178 -13.83 0.93 19.05
CA GLN A 178 -14.73 0.61 17.94
C GLN A 178 -13.97 0.78 16.62
N GLY A 179 -13.99 -0.23 15.77
CA GLY A 179 -13.51 -0.16 14.40
C GLY A 179 -14.64 -0.23 13.37
N ILE A 180 -14.23 -0.22 12.11
CA ILE A 180 -15.09 -0.49 10.96
C ILE A 180 -14.53 -1.67 10.17
N CYS A 181 -15.40 -2.48 9.61
CA CYS A 181 -15.00 -3.51 8.68
C CYS A 181 -14.53 -2.87 7.39
N SER A 182 -13.31 -3.19 7.00
CA SER A 182 -12.63 -2.55 5.87
C SER A 182 -11.67 -3.53 5.22
N GLN A 183 -11.23 -3.25 4.00
CA GLN A 183 -10.23 -4.04 3.30
C GLN A 183 -9.13 -3.14 2.73
N PRO A 184 -7.89 -3.63 2.61
CA PRO A 184 -6.80 -2.85 2.01
C PRO A 184 -7.08 -2.52 0.55
N CYS A 185 -6.57 -1.38 0.09
CA CYS A 185 -6.71 -0.92 -1.29
C CYS A 185 -5.50 -0.08 -1.75
N GLY A 186 -5.50 0.33 -3.03
CA GLY A 186 -4.61 1.39 -3.54
C GLY A 186 -3.21 0.96 -3.98
N THR A 187 -2.81 -0.30 -3.78
CA THR A 187 -1.55 -0.84 -4.32
C THR A 187 -1.75 -2.22 -4.93
N GLY A 188 -0.99 -2.51 -5.99
CA GLY A 188 -1.01 -3.79 -6.67
C GLY A 188 -2.36 -4.11 -7.31
N ALA A 189 -2.75 -5.38 -7.25
CA ALA A 189 -3.95 -5.87 -7.92
C ALA A 189 -5.26 -5.62 -7.12
N CYS A 190 -5.19 -5.19 -5.85
CA CYS A 190 -6.33 -4.70 -5.07
C CYS A 190 -6.43 -3.16 -5.12
N SER A 191 -6.41 -2.57 -6.32
CA SER A 191 -6.42 -1.11 -6.46
C SER A 191 -7.79 -0.47 -6.17
N SER A 192 -8.89 -1.18 -6.41
CA SER A 192 -10.25 -0.65 -6.32
C SER A 192 -11.05 -1.23 -5.14
N CYS A 193 -11.90 -0.39 -4.56
CA CYS A 193 -12.89 -0.82 -3.57
C CYS A 193 -14.18 -1.29 -4.24
N PRO A 194 -14.95 -2.18 -3.61
CA PRO A 194 -16.29 -2.56 -4.03
C PRO A 194 -17.22 -1.35 -4.09
N ASP A 195 -18.33 -1.52 -4.80
CA ASP A 195 -19.34 -0.49 -4.98
C ASP A 195 -19.79 0.11 -3.64
N GLY A 196 -19.98 1.43 -3.63
CA GLY A 196 -20.35 2.18 -2.43
C GLY A 196 -19.19 2.42 -1.45
N SER A 197 -17.96 2.04 -1.78
CA SER A 197 -16.76 2.32 -0.97
C SER A 197 -15.72 3.10 -1.77
N THR A 198 -14.89 3.88 -1.07
CA THR A 198 -13.73 4.58 -1.66
C THR A 198 -12.45 4.20 -0.96
N CYS A 199 -11.35 4.17 -1.70
CA CYS A 199 -10.03 3.90 -1.14
C CYS A 199 -9.49 5.17 -0.49
N GLN A 200 -9.31 5.15 0.83
CA GLN A 200 -8.85 6.30 1.59
C GLN A 200 -7.64 5.95 2.44
N GLN A 201 -6.75 6.93 2.64
CA GLN A 201 -5.72 6.82 3.66
C GLN A 201 -6.33 7.06 5.03
N VAL A 202 -6.24 6.07 5.90
CA VAL A 202 -6.82 6.07 7.24
C VAL A 202 -5.72 5.96 8.29
N GLY A 203 -5.95 6.62 9.43
CA GLY A 203 -5.06 6.58 10.59
C GLY A 203 -3.68 7.21 10.35
N SER A 204 -2.83 7.12 11.37
CA SER A 204 -1.48 7.71 11.36
C SER A 204 -0.50 6.97 10.45
N SER A 205 -0.76 5.68 10.17
CA SER A 205 0.05 4.85 9.27
C SER A 205 -0.18 5.16 7.79
N LYS A 206 -1.20 5.97 7.45
CA LYS A 206 -1.62 6.26 6.08
C LYS A 206 -1.88 4.99 5.26
N ALA A 207 -2.33 3.92 5.93
CA ALA A 207 -2.75 2.70 5.25
C ALA A 207 -3.94 3.02 4.34
N SER A 208 -3.88 2.55 3.09
CA SER A 208 -4.97 2.73 2.13
C SER A 208 -6.00 1.63 2.35
N MET A 209 -7.19 2.02 2.79
CA MET A 209 -8.27 1.12 3.19
C MET A 209 -9.59 1.56 2.56
N CYS A 210 -10.44 0.60 2.22
CA CYS A 210 -11.76 0.87 1.69
C CYS A 210 -12.70 1.35 2.79
N VAL A 211 -13.25 2.55 2.62
CA VAL A 211 -14.19 3.15 3.55
C VAL A 211 -15.52 3.31 2.84
N SER A 212 -16.60 2.88 3.50
CA SER A 212 -17.95 3.04 2.95
C SER A 212 -18.26 4.52 2.77
N THR A 213 -18.64 4.89 1.55
CA THR A 213 -19.04 6.26 1.22
C THR A 213 -20.33 6.61 1.96
N CYS A 214 -20.47 7.87 2.36
CA CYS A 214 -21.60 8.25 3.19
C CYS A 214 -22.16 9.63 2.88
N SER A 215 -23.44 9.78 3.21
CA SER A 215 -24.09 11.06 3.42
C SER A 215 -24.50 11.18 4.89
N ARG A 216 -24.99 12.36 5.29
CA ARG A 216 -25.45 12.57 6.66
C ARG A 216 -26.55 11.56 7.02
N GLY A 217 -26.28 10.72 8.02
CA GLY A 217 -27.22 9.71 8.53
C GLY A 217 -27.25 8.39 7.76
N THR A 218 -26.36 8.15 6.79
CA THR A 218 -26.30 6.85 6.07
C THR A 218 -25.41 5.82 6.75
N CYS A 219 -24.54 6.25 7.67
CA CYS A 219 -23.70 5.33 8.44
C CYS A 219 -24.52 4.62 9.52
N ASP A 220 -24.03 3.46 9.98
CA ASP A 220 -24.55 2.80 11.18
C ASP A 220 -24.66 3.80 12.35
N SER A 221 -25.64 3.61 13.22
CA SER A 221 -25.91 4.48 14.37
C SER A 221 -24.71 4.71 15.30
N LYS A 222 -23.72 3.81 15.28
CA LYS A 222 -22.47 3.89 16.06
C LYS A 222 -21.34 4.60 15.32
N LEU A 223 -21.56 5.01 14.09
CA LEU A 223 -20.60 5.63 13.20
C LEU A 223 -21.07 7.04 12.79
N GLN A 224 -20.14 7.81 12.27
CA GLN A 224 -20.37 9.15 11.75
C GLN A 224 -19.87 9.26 10.32
N CYS A 225 -20.50 10.13 9.55
CA CYS A 225 -20.02 10.46 8.22
C CYS A 225 -18.96 11.55 8.32
N ALA A 226 -17.69 11.19 8.12
CA ALA A 226 -16.55 12.07 8.25
C ALA A 226 -15.95 12.42 6.88
N PRO A 227 -15.48 13.67 6.69
CA PRO A 227 -14.79 14.07 5.47
C PRO A 227 -13.34 13.57 5.43
N PHE A 228 -12.90 13.21 4.23
CA PHE A 228 -11.54 12.81 3.90
C PHE A 228 -10.89 13.85 2.96
N PRO A 229 -9.55 13.89 2.86
CA PRO A 229 -8.86 14.66 1.84
C PRO A 229 -9.39 14.35 0.43
N GLY A 230 -9.55 15.38 -0.41
CA GLY A 230 -10.11 15.23 -1.75
C GLY A 230 -11.64 15.36 -1.83
N GLY A 231 -12.31 15.75 -0.74
CA GLY A 231 -13.74 16.08 -0.74
C GLY A 231 -14.67 14.88 -0.65
N THR A 232 -14.13 13.67 -0.52
CA THR A 232 -14.90 12.45 -0.28
C THR A 232 -15.29 12.32 1.19
N THR A 233 -16.37 11.60 1.47
CA THR A 233 -16.84 11.30 2.82
C THR A 233 -16.86 9.80 3.05
N GLY A 234 -16.61 9.38 4.29
CA GLY A 234 -16.68 7.97 4.67
C GLY A 234 -17.13 7.74 6.10
N CYS A 235 -17.71 6.57 6.35
CA CYS A 235 -18.15 6.19 7.70
C CYS A 235 -16.97 5.87 8.60
N LEU A 236 -16.84 6.58 9.72
CA LEU A 236 -15.82 6.38 10.74
C LEU A 236 -16.45 6.32 12.15
N PRO A 237 -15.78 5.71 13.13
CA PRO A 237 -16.20 5.86 14.53
C PRO A 237 -16.20 7.34 14.98
N PRO A 238 -17.00 7.70 15.99
CA PRO A 238 -16.90 8.99 16.67
C PRO A 238 -15.46 9.23 17.13
N CYS A 239 -14.96 10.45 16.96
CA CYS A 239 -13.63 10.81 17.43
C CYS A 239 -13.65 11.07 18.94
N ARG A 240 -12.57 10.66 19.62
CA ARG A 240 -12.30 11.01 21.02
C ARG A 240 -11.18 12.02 21.11
N THR A 241 -10.28 11.99 20.14
CA THR A 241 -9.11 12.85 20.02
C THR A 241 -8.95 13.32 18.59
N GLN A 242 -8.10 14.32 18.41
CA GLN A 242 -7.72 14.82 17.10
C GLN A 242 -7.10 13.74 16.20
N ALA A 243 -6.43 12.75 16.79
CA ALA A 243 -5.84 11.66 16.03
C ALA A 243 -6.90 10.77 15.40
N ASP A 244 -8.10 10.62 15.98
CA ASP A 244 -9.12 9.72 15.43
C ASP A 244 -9.70 10.21 14.09
N CYS A 245 -9.44 11.47 13.72
CA CYS A 245 -9.94 12.08 12.49
C CYS A 245 -8.97 11.94 11.31
N PRO A 246 -9.47 11.89 10.06
CA PRO A 246 -8.65 11.96 8.87
C PRO A 246 -7.77 13.22 8.84
N ALA A 247 -6.68 13.18 8.07
CA ALA A 247 -5.80 14.33 7.91
C ALA A 247 -6.58 15.57 7.46
N GLY A 248 -6.46 16.67 8.21
CA GLY A 248 -7.15 17.94 7.95
C GLY A 248 -8.54 18.08 8.61
N ALA A 249 -9.09 17.05 9.24
CA ALA A 249 -10.31 17.15 10.03
C ALA A 249 -10.02 17.37 11.51
N THR A 250 -10.89 18.11 12.22
CA THR A 250 -10.79 18.39 13.66
C THR A 250 -11.86 17.63 14.44
N CYS A 251 -11.49 17.08 15.59
CA CYS A 251 -12.46 16.42 16.47
C CYS A 251 -13.28 17.47 17.24
N GLY A 252 -14.58 17.57 16.94
CA GLY A 252 -15.53 18.42 17.62
C GLY A 252 -15.96 17.87 18.99
N GLY A 253 -16.54 18.73 19.82
CA GLY A 253 -16.97 18.37 21.19
C GLY A 253 -18.08 17.32 21.27
N ASN A 254 -18.79 17.07 20.17
CA ASN A 254 -19.78 16.01 20.02
C ASN A 254 -19.19 14.69 19.47
N GLY A 255 -17.86 14.57 19.42
CA GLY A 255 -17.16 13.42 18.85
C GLY A 255 -17.26 13.34 17.33
N GLN A 256 -17.56 14.45 16.65
CA GLN A 256 -17.62 14.48 15.19
C GLN A 256 -16.31 14.94 14.55
N CYS A 257 -15.87 14.27 13.49
CA CYS A 257 -14.77 14.74 12.67
C CYS A 257 -15.28 15.80 11.70
N LEU A 258 -14.91 17.05 11.95
CA LEU A 258 -15.28 18.20 11.15
C LEU A 258 -14.13 18.53 10.19
N GLY A 259 -14.38 18.43 8.90
CA GLY A 259 -13.35 18.61 7.86
C GLY A 259 -12.97 20.06 7.63
N GLY A 260 -11.66 20.30 7.68
CA GLY A 260 -10.99 21.51 7.24
C GLY A 260 -10.86 21.53 5.72
N SER A 261 -11.84 22.14 5.08
CA SER A 261 -11.65 22.78 3.79
C SER A 261 -12.32 24.14 3.82
N VAL A 262 -11.75 25.02 4.63
CA VAL A 262 -11.20 26.19 3.96
C VAL A 262 -9.69 25.96 4.03
N PRO A 263 -8.94 25.90 2.90
CA PRO A 263 -7.53 26.23 3.01
C PRO A 263 -7.48 27.50 3.86
N THR A 264 -6.69 27.50 4.92
CA THR A 264 -6.40 28.75 5.61
C THR A 264 -5.72 29.60 4.56
N ASP A 265 -6.51 30.38 3.82
CA ASP A 265 -6.00 31.51 3.06
C ASP A 265 -5.13 32.23 4.07
N ALA A 266 -3.85 32.35 3.76
CA ALA A 266 -2.83 32.89 4.63
C ALA A 266 -3.02 34.40 4.91
N GLY A 267 -4.25 34.91 4.87
CA GLY A 267 -4.63 36.28 5.15
C GLY A 267 -5.74 36.33 6.20
N CYS A 268 -5.42 36.92 7.35
CA CYS A 268 -6.35 37.42 8.38
C CYS A 268 -6.71 36.48 9.54
N SER A 269 -5.70 35.97 10.26
CA SER A 269 -5.85 35.48 11.64
C SER A 269 -5.71 36.58 12.71
N SER A 270 -5.85 37.86 12.36
CA SER A 270 -5.78 39.00 13.30
C SER A 270 -7.13 39.55 13.75
N CYS A 271 -8.27 38.97 13.35
CA CYS A 271 -9.56 39.32 13.94
C CYS A 271 -9.88 38.30 15.03
N GLY A 272 -9.50 38.62 16.27
CA GLY A 272 -9.78 37.80 17.45
C GLY A 272 -11.28 37.72 17.78
N PRO A 273 -11.67 36.86 18.74
CA PRO A 273 -13.06 36.71 19.15
C PRO A 273 -13.41 37.84 20.11
N SER A 274 -13.87 38.96 19.58
CA SER A 274 -14.67 39.91 20.34
C SER A 274 -15.61 40.61 19.39
N GLU A 275 -16.86 40.68 19.83
CA GLU A 275 -17.96 41.48 19.30
C GLU A 275 -18.92 40.74 18.36
N SER A 276 -19.95 40.20 19.01
CA SER A 276 -21.27 39.95 18.48
C SER A 276 -21.87 41.24 17.92
N ASP A 277 -21.71 41.50 16.63
CA ASP A 277 -22.42 42.62 16.00
C ASP A 277 -23.89 42.25 15.76
N ALA A 278 -24.72 42.84 16.61
CA ALA A 278 -26.16 42.95 16.48
C ALA A 278 -26.51 43.70 15.18
N GLY A 279 -27.62 43.30 14.57
CA GLY A 279 -28.05 43.74 13.25
C GLY A 279 -28.16 45.25 13.09
N THR A 280 -27.82 45.70 11.88
CA THR A 280 -28.27 46.99 11.35
C THR A 280 -29.27 46.71 10.23
N THR A 281 -30.48 47.27 10.38
CA THR A 281 -31.59 47.18 9.44
C THR A 281 -31.32 47.99 8.15
N PRO A 282 -32.01 47.70 7.03
CA PRO A 282 -31.88 48.47 5.80
C PRO A 282 -32.50 49.87 5.97
N ILE A 283 -31.69 50.92 5.87
CA ILE A 283 -32.18 52.30 5.82
C ILE A 283 -32.59 52.61 4.38
N THR A 284 -33.84 53.04 4.21
CA THR A 284 -34.41 53.59 2.97
C THR A 284 -33.78 54.94 2.59
N PRO A 285 -33.60 55.25 1.30
CA PRO A 285 -33.03 56.54 0.90
C PRO A 285 -34.07 57.66 0.99
N ALA A 286 -33.68 58.79 1.59
CA ALA A 286 -34.37 60.08 1.48
C ALA A 286 -33.47 61.11 0.77
N PRO A 287 -34.05 62.10 0.07
CA PRO A 287 -33.39 62.84 -1.01
C PRO A 287 -32.76 64.18 -0.57
N ASP A 288 -31.81 64.62 -1.40
CA ASP A 288 -31.29 65.98 -1.64
C ASP A 288 -30.97 66.91 -0.45
N ALA A 289 -29.67 67.09 -0.18
CA ALA A 289 -29.14 68.33 0.41
C ALA A 289 -27.65 68.57 0.05
N GLY A 290 -27.41 69.48 -0.90
CA GLY A 290 -26.37 70.52 -0.83
C GLY A 290 -24.88 70.18 -1.07
N PRO A 291 -24.10 71.08 -1.73
CA PRO A 291 -22.66 70.92 -1.90
C PRO A 291 -21.93 71.46 -0.66
N GLY A 292 -21.38 70.55 0.15
CA GLY A 292 -20.57 70.85 1.32
C GLY A 292 -19.12 70.41 1.12
N SER A 293 -18.23 71.38 1.12
CA SER A 293 -16.76 71.27 1.05
C SER A 293 -16.14 70.67 2.32
N GLY A 294 -15.13 69.82 2.14
CA GLY A 294 -13.99 69.65 3.07
C GLY A 294 -14.21 68.70 4.25
N GLY A 295 -13.65 67.49 4.15
CA GLY A 295 -13.55 66.55 5.27
C GLY A 295 -12.40 65.57 5.07
N THR A 296 -11.42 65.67 5.95
CA THR A 296 -10.12 65.01 6.02
C THR A 296 -10.17 63.49 5.89
N ALA A 297 -9.30 62.91 5.06
CA ALA A 297 -9.06 61.48 4.96
C ALA A 297 -8.55 60.91 6.29
N GLY A 298 -9.29 59.98 6.88
CA GLY A 298 -8.83 59.13 7.98
C GLY A 298 -7.81 58.08 7.50
N PRO A 299 -6.98 57.53 8.41
CA PRO A 299 -5.84 56.70 8.04
C PRO A 299 -6.33 55.34 7.53
N GLY A 300 -6.14 55.11 6.22
CA GLY A 300 -6.30 53.78 5.65
C GLY A 300 -5.23 52.84 6.20
N CYS A 301 -5.66 51.65 6.64
CA CYS A 301 -4.78 50.54 6.98
C CYS A 301 -4.05 50.09 5.70
N GLY A 302 -2.86 50.64 5.46
CA GLY A 302 -2.00 50.24 4.36
C GLY A 302 -1.33 48.90 4.63
N CYS A 303 -1.58 47.91 3.78
CA CYS A 303 -0.73 46.74 3.67
C CYS A 303 0.64 47.19 3.14
N GLN A 304 1.63 47.35 4.02
CA GLN A 304 3.03 47.52 3.63
C GLN A 304 3.53 46.21 3.01
N GLY A 305 3.53 46.16 1.68
CA GLY A 305 4.28 45.17 0.92
C GLY A 305 5.77 45.34 1.21
N SER A 306 6.36 44.38 1.92
CA SER A 306 7.80 44.30 2.08
C SER A 306 8.42 43.73 0.80
N SER A 307 9.06 44.59 0.02
CA SER A 307 9.95 44.21 -1.06
C SER A 307 11.18 43.51 -0.48
N VAL A 308 11.32 42.21 -0.72
CA VAL A 308 12.56 41.46 -0.45
C VAL A 308 13.58 41.80 -1.54
N ASN A 309 14.52 42.67 -1.21
CA ASN A 309 15.77 42.85 -1.95
C ASN A 309 16.70 41.68 -1.61
N ALA A 310 17.03 40.85 -2.60
CA ALA A 310 18.08 39.83 -2.51
C ALA A 310 19.31 40.29 -3.31
N PRO A 311 20.47 40.55 -2.68
CA PRO A 311 21.73 40.63 -3.39
C PRO A 311 22.49 39.29 -3.29
N GLY A 312 22.80 38.75 -4.46
CA GLY A 312 24.02 38.01 -4.82
C GLY A 312 24.65 37.03 -3.83
N PHE A 313 24.63 35.75 -4.17
CA PHE A 313 25.77 34.85 -3.96
C PHE A 313 25.92 33.92 -5.16
N LEU A 314 26.68 34.39 -6.15
CA LEU A 314 27.34 33.55 -7.15
C LEU A 314 28.73 33.20 -6.61
N GLY A 315 29.04 31.90 -6.61
CA GLY A 315 30.43 31.42 -6.55
C GLY A 315 30.72 30.42 -5.44
N ALA A 316 30.81 29.14 -5.80
CA ALA A 316 32.04 28.35 -5.61
C ALA A 316 31.81 26.90 -6.06
N LEU A 317 32.39 26.59 -7.21
CA LEU A 317 32.72 25.25 -7.68
C LEU A 317 33.83 24.68 -6.76
N ALA A 318 33.70 23.45 -6.25
CA ALA A 318 34.85 22.64 -5.81
C ALA A 318 34.54 21.14 -5.80
N LEU A 319 35.07 20.48 -6.84
CA LEU A 319 35.52 19.09 -6.94
C LEU A 319 35.58 18.26 -5.63
N PHE A 320 34.92 17.10 -5.64
CA PHE A 320 35.42 15.90 -4.94
C PHE A 320 35.17 14.63 -5.78
N PHE A 321 36.17 14.29 -6.60
CA PHE A 321 36.47 12.92 -7.01
C PHE A 321 37.72 12.49 -6.23
N VAL A 322 37.63 11.56 -5.27
CA VAL A 322 38.70 10.57 -4.98
C VAL A 322 38.07 9.35 -4.31
N ALA A 323 38.36 8.19 -4.89
CA ALA A 323 38.05 6.85 -4.44
C ALA A 323 38.80 6.42 -3.16
N ALA A 324 38.18 5.57 -2.33
CA ALA A 324 38.93 4.63 -1.49
C ALA A 324 38.12 3.38 -1.15
N ARG A 325 38.35 2.32 -1.94
CA ARG A 325 38.28 0.92 -1.49
C ARG A 325 39.09 0.76 -0.20
N ARG A 326 38.54 0.11 0.84
CA ARG A 326 39.31 -0.84 1.67
C ARG A 326 38.46 -2.01 2.12
N ARG A 327 38.84 -3.18 1.61
CA ARG A 327 38.52 -4.52 2.11
C ARG A 327 39.15 -4.67 3.50
N ARG A 328 38.50 -5.39 4.42
CA ARG A 328 39.18 -6.08 5.52
C ARG A 328 38.76 -7.54 5.52
N CYS A 329 39.68 -8.39 5.06
CA CYS A 329 39.82 -9.74 5.58
C CYS A 329 40.75 -9.65 6.79
N GLN A 330 40.41 -10.31 7.90
CA GLN A 330 41.42 -10.89 8.78
C GLN A 330 40.84 -12.12 9.48
N ARG A 331 41.49 -13.24 9.19
CA ARG A 331 41.55 -14.55 9.85
C ARG A 331 42.47 -14.46 11.10
N PRO A 332 42.60 -15.46 11.98
CA PRO A 332 42.83 -16.90 11.71
C PRO A 332 41.58 -17.78 11.64
#